data_AF-A0A533YJN0-F1
#
_entry.id   AF-A0A533YJN0-F1
#
_cell.length_a   1.000
_cell.length_b   1.000
_cell.length_c   1.000
_cell.angle_alpha   90.00
_cell.angle_beta   90.00
_cell.angle_gamma   90.00
#
_symmetry.space_group_name_H-M   'P 1'
#
loop_
_entity.id
_entity.type
_entity.pdbx_description
1 polymer ?
#
loop_
_entity_poly.entity_id
_entity_poly.type
_entity_poly.pdbx_seq_one_letter_code
_entity_poly.pdbx_strand_id
1 'polypeptide(L)'
;MRALPDGEQVIFIQFAQEMESLGLLVAERLINIDLVDKTLGSLVTTAWEKYKIMFLDMRVKQPDPFLGEYFQWLAERIDKRMREKPRKPFHETRTSRHLER
;
A
#
# COMPACT_ATOMS: atom_id res chain seq x y z
N MET A 1 -24.67 -3.66 2.91
CA MET A 1 -23.47 -3.59 3.77
C MET A 1 -23.93 -3.08 5.13
N ARG A 2 -23.67 -3.83 6.22
CA ARG A 2 -23.93 -3.34 7.58
C ARG A 2 -22.87 -2.26 7.85
N ALA A 3 -23.28 -1.07 8.31
CA ALA A 3 -22.32 -0.04 8.70
C ALA A 3 -21.39 -0.62 9.77
N LEU A 4 -20.08 -0.43 9.62
CA LEU A 4 -19.12 -0.77 10.67
C LEU A 4 -19.52 -0.02 11.97
N PRO A 5 -19.23 -0.55 13.17
CA PRO A 5 -19.35 0.24 14.39
C PRO A 5 -18.59 1.57 14.26
N ASP A 6 -19.08 2.66 14.84
CA ASP A 6 -18.55 4.01 14.59
C ASP A 6 -17.03 4.11 14.85
N GLY A 7 -16.53 3.46 15.91
CA GLY A 7 -15.10 3.40 16.20
C GLY A 7 -14.28 2.71 15.10
N GLU A 8 -14.83 1.65 14.50
CA GLU A 8 -14.19 0.94 13.39
C GLU A 8 -14.25 1.75 12.08
N GLN A 9 -15.30 2.55 11.88
CA GLN A 9 -15.37 3.48 10.75
C GLN A 9 -14.27 4.53 10.82
N VAL A 10 -14.08 5.15 12.00
CA VAL A 10 -13.04 6.17 12.21
C VAL A 10 -11.65 5.59 11.94
N ILE A 11 -11.35 4.41 12.49
CA ILE A 11 -10.07 3.72 12.28
C ILE A 11 -9.87 3.42 10.80
N PHE A 12 -10.91 2.92 10.12
CA PHE A 12 -10.85 2.64 8.69
C PHE A 12 -10.54 3.91 7.87
N ILE A 13 -11.26 5.00 8.12
CA ILE A 13 -11.09 6.26 7.40
C ILE A 13 -9.68 6.81 7.61
N GLN A 14 -9.19 6.84 8.85
CA GLN A 14 -7.84 7.33 9.17
C GLN A 14 -6.78 6.48 8.48
N PHE A 15 -6.87 5.15 8.60
CA PHE A 15 -5.93 4.25 7.96
C PHE A 15 -5.95 4.38 6.43
N ALA A 16 -7.13 4.48 5.83
CA ALA A 16 -7.31 4.73 4.40
C ALA A 16 -6.61 6.02 3.96
N GLN A 17 -6.80 7.11 4.71
CA GLN A 17 -6.16 8.41 4.43
C GLN A 17 -4.63 8.36 4.56
N GLU A 18 -4.10 7.61 5.52
CA GLU A 18 -2.66 7.40 5.67
C GLU A 18 -2.09 6.65 4.46
N MET A 19 -2.75 5.58 4.01
CA MET A 19 -2.32 4.83 2.83
C MET A 19 -2.43 5.65 1.55
N GLU A 20 -3.48 6.47 1.43
CA GLU A 20 -3.67 7.40 0.31
C GLU A 20 -2.51 8.42 0.26
N SER A 21 -2.21 9.03 1.41
CA SER A 21 -1.11 9.99 1.53
C SER A 21 0.24 9.35 1.21
N LEU A 22 0.49 8.14 1.72
CA LEU A 22 1.70 7.39 1.43
C LEU A 22 1.82 7.07 -0.07
N GLY A 23 0.71 6.65 -0.70
CA GLY A 23 0.66 6.37 -2.13
C GLY A 23 0.99 7.61 -2.96
N LEU A 24 0.43 8.76 -2.60
CA LEU A 24 0.70 10.04 -3.26
C LEU A 24 2.18 10.43 -3.12
N LEU A 25 2.76 10.33 -1.93
CA LEU A 25 4.18 10.64 -1.71
C LEU A 25 5.11 9.74 -2.52
N VAL A 26 4.73 8.48 -2.75
CA VAL A 26 5.49 7.56 -3.62
C VAL A 26 5.30 7.91 -5.10
N ALA A 27 4.07 8.23 -5.52
CA ALA A 27 3.76 8.62 -6.90
C ALA A 27 4.51 9.89 -7.31
N GLU A 28 4.58 10.88 -6.41
CA GLU A 28 5.33 12.14 -6.57
C GLU A 28 6.84 11.98 -6.33
N ARG A 29 7.32 10.74 -6.14
CA ARG A 29 8.75 10.40 -5.97
C ARG A 29 9.41 11.05 -4.75
N LEU A 30 8.63 11.48 -3.77
CA LEU A 30 9.12 11.99 -2.49
C LEU A 30 9.57 10.86 -1.56
N ILE A 31 8.97 9.68 -1.70
CA ILE A 31 9.35 8.47 -0.97
C ILE A 31 9.73 7.35 -1.96
N ASN A 32 10.84 6.67 -1.68
CA ASN A 32 11.27 5.52 -2.46
C ASN A 32 10.37 4.31 -2.21
N ILE A 33 9.74 3.78 -3.26
CA ILE A 33 8.91 2.57 -3.20
C ILE A 33 9.65 1.34 -2.66
N ASP A 34 10.96 1.25 -2.85
CA ASP A 34 11.79 0.17 -2.31
C ASP A 34 11.84 0.21 -0.78
N LEU A 35 11.75 1.40 -0.19
CA LEU A 35 11.70 1.56 1.26
C LEU A 35 10.32 1.16 1.77
N VAL A 36 9.26 1.65 1.11
CA VAL A 36 7.87 1.35 1.47
C VAL A 36 7.58 -0.14 1.40
N ASP A 37 8.00 -0.82 0.34
CA ASP A 37 7.86 -2.28 0.21
C ASP A 37 8.55 -3.04 1.36
N LYS A 38 9.75 -2.60 1.78
CA LYS A 38 10.49 -3.23 2.87
C LYS A 38 9.87 -3.00 4.25
N THR A 39 9.20 -1.87 4.47
CA THR A 39 8.66 -1.48 5.77
C THR A 39 7.18 -1.83 5.91
N LEU A 40 6.38 -1.53 4.90
CA LEU A 40 4.92 -1.57 4.92
C LEU A 40 4.31 -2.42 3.80
N GLY A 41 5.11 -3.04 2.93
CA GLY A 41 4.62 -3.70 1.71
C GLY A 41 3.49 -4.70 1.94
N SER A 42 3.68 -5.64 2.88
CA SER A 42 2.64 -6.62 3.23
C SER A 42 1.41 -5.99 3.87
N LEU A 43 1.58 -4.92 4.66
CA LEU A 43 0.46 -4.21 5.29
C LEU A 43 -0.39 -3.52 4.22
N VAL A 44 0.24 -2.78 3.30
CA VAL A 44 -0.43 -2.05 2.22
C VAL A 44 -1.23 -3.02 1.33
N THR A 45 -0.58 -4.09 0.83
CA THR A 45 -1.23 -5.03 -0.10
C THR A 45 -2.36 -5.80 0.56
N THR A 46 -2.17 -6.27 1.80
CA THR A 46 -3.20 -7.02 2.53
C THR A 46 -4.38 -6.12 2.91
N ALA A 47 -4.11 -4.87 3.32
CA ALA A 47 -5.17 -3.94 3.64
C ALA A 47 -5.98 -3.55 2.40
N TRP A 48 -5.32 -3.32 1.25
CA TRP A 48 -6.03 -3.09 0.01
C TRP A 48 -6.93 -4.27 -0.36
N GLU A 49 -6.41 -5.51 -0.29
CA GLU A 49 -7.21 -6.70 -0.57
C GLU A 49 -8.45 -6.81 0.34
N LYS A 50 -8.30 -6.46 1.61
CA LYS A 50 -9.39 -6.46 2.59
C LYS A 50 -10.44 -5.38 2.30
N TYR A 51 -10.02 -4.18 1.91
CA TYR A 51 -10.90 -3.00 1.84
C TYR A 51 -11.35 -2.61 0.43
N LYS A 52 -10.73 -3.15 -0.63
CA LYS A 52 -11.00 -2.75 -2.03
C LYS A 52 -12.47 -2.82 -2.41
N ILE A 53 -13.21 -3.83 -1.93
CA ILE A 53 -14.65 -3.98 -2.25
C ILE A 53 -15.44 -2.76 -1.74
N MET A 54 -15.08 -2.25 -0.56
CA MET A 54 -15.76 -1.10 0.02
C MET A 54 -15.43 0.19 -0.73
N PHE A 55 -14.16 0.42 -1.09
CA PHE A 55 -13.78 1.54 -1.95
C PHE A 55 -14.52 1.51 -3.29
N LEU A 56 -14.51 0.37 -3.98
CA LEU A 56 -15.16 0.22 -5.28
C LEU A 56 -16.68 0.44 -5.19
N ASP A 57 -17.33 -0.06 -4.14
CA ASP A 57 -18.76 0.17 -3.88
C ASP A 57 -19.05 1.65 -3.57
N MET A 58 -18.18 2.31 -2.79
CA MET A 58 -18.30 3.74 -2.50
C MET A 58 -18.15 4.59 -3.76
N ARG A 59 -17.19 4.30 -4.66
CA ARG A 59 -17.01 5.02 -5.94
C ARG A 59 -18.24 4.93 -6.85
N VAL A 60 -19.02 3.84 -6.76
CA VAL A 60 -20.26 3.68 -7.53
C VAL A 60 -21.41 4.45 -6.89
N LYS A 61 -21.54 4.41 -5.57
CA LYS A 61 -22.63 5.04 -4.81
C LYS A 61 -22.47 6.55 -4.67
N GLN A 62 -21.23 7.00 -4.53
CA GLN A 62 -20.80 8.38 -4.52
C GLN A 62 -19.81 8.49 -5.68
N PRO A 63 -20.20 9.06 -6.83
CA PRO A 63 -19.41 9.02 -8.07
C PRO A 63 -18.14 9.87 -7.95
N ASP A 64 -17.18 9.36 -7.19
CA ASP A 64 -15.85 9.90 -6.98
C ASP A 64 -14.84 8.83 -7.41
N PRO A 65 -14.32 8.89 -8.64
CA PRO A 65 -13.36 7.90 -9.13
C PRO A 65 -12.02 7.95 -8.39
N PHE A 66 -11.72 9.04 -7.68
CA PHE A 66 -10.43 9.30 -7.04
C PHE A 66 -10.35 8.74 -5.61
N LEU A 67 -11.48 8.31 -5.03
CA LEU A 67 -11.52 7.80 -3.66
C LEU A 67 -10.60 6.58 -3.50
N GLY A 68 -9.52 6.72 -2.74
CA GLY A 68 -8.55 5.64 -2.50
C GLY A 68 -7.69 5.30 -3.73
N GLU A 69 -7.55 6.22 -4.68
CA GLU A 69 -6.79 6.03 -5.92
C GLU A 69 -5.32 5.73 -5.62
N TYR A 70 -4.67 6.55 -4.79
CA TYR A 70 -3.25 6.39 -4.49
C TYR A 70 -2.98 5.17 -3.61
N PHE A 71 -3.91 4.82 -2.72
CA PHE A 71 -3.83 3.57 -1.97
C PHE A 71 -3.91 2.37 -2.92
N GLN A 72 -4.89 2.35 -3.83
CA GLN A 72 -4.99 1.30 -4.86
C GLN A 72 -3.70 1.20 -5.67
N TRP A 73 -3.26 2.32 -6.23
CA TRP A 73 -2.07 2.39 -7.07
C TRP A 73 -0.83 1.86 -6.34
N LEU A 74 -0.64 2.27 -5.09
CA LEU A 74 0.51 1.83 -4.28
C LEU A 74 0.48 0.32 -4.05
N ALA A 75 -0.68 -0.24 -3.67
CA ALA A 75 -0.84 -1.66 -3.43
C ALA A 75 -0.56 -2.48 -4.70
N GLU A 76 -1.15 -2.11 -5.83
CA GLU A 76 -0.94 -2.78 -7.12
C GLU A 76 0.51 -2.67 -7.59
N ARG A 77 1.17 -1.53 -7.32
CA ARG A 77 2.58 -1.32 -7.69
C ARG A 77 3.53 -2.19 -6.87
N ILE A 78 3.29 -2.32 -5.56
CA ILE A 78 4.07 -3.20 -4.67
C ILE A 78 3.85 -4.67 -5.07
N ASP A 79 2.60 -5.07 -5.29
CA ASP A 79 2.23 -6.42 -5.69
C ASP A 79 2.83 -6.82 -7.05
N LYS A 80 2.78 -5.93 -8.05
CA LYS A 80 3.48 -6.10 -9.33
C LYS A 80 4.98 -6.30 -9.14
N ARG A 81 5.61 -5.46 -8.32
CA ARG A 81 7.06 -5.53 -8.06
C ARG A 81 7.45 -6.83 -7.36
N MET A 82 6.63 -7.33 -6.43
CA MET A 82 6.86 -8.63 -5.77
C MET A 82 6.83 -9.79 -6.76
N ARG A 83 5.94 -9.76 -7.76
CA ARG A 83 5.89 -10.77 -8.83
C ARG A 83 7.08 -10.68 -9.79
N GLU A 84 7.40 -9.47 -10.25
CA GLU A 84 8.40 -9.27 -11.32
C GLU A 84 9.84 -9.29 -10.79
N LYS A 85 10.06 -8.81 -9.57
CA LYS A 85 11.38 -8.68 -8.94
C LYS A 85 11.28 -8.95 -7.44
N PRO A 86 11.05 -10.22 -7.04
CA PRO A 86 10.96 -10.59 -5.64
C PRO A 86 12.23 -10.17 -4.90
N ARG A 87 12.06 -9.49 -3.76
CA ARG A 87 13.20 -9.08 -2.94
C ARG A 87 13.85 -10.32 -2.33
N LYS A 88 15.18 -10.31 -2.25
CA LYS A 88 15.91 -11.27 -1.41
C LYS A 88 15.98 -10.78 0.04
N PRO A 89 16.11 -11.68 1.02
CA PRO A 89 16.47 -11.31 2.38
C PRO A 89 17.70 -10.40 2.42
N PHE A 90 17.67 -9.39 3.30
CA PHE A 90 18.74 -8.39 3.36
C PHE A 90 20.10 -9.01 3.74
N HIS A 91 20.11 -10.04 4.59
CA HIS A 91 21.34 -10.72 5.00
C HIS A 91 22.01 -11.49 3.85
N GLU A 92 21.25 -11.99 2.87
CA GLU A 92 21.80 -12.67 1.68
C GLU A 92 22.44 -11.70 0.67
N THR A 93 22.03 -10.44 0.67
CA THR A 93 22.52 -9.42 -0.27
C THR A 93 23.70 -8.62 0.28
N ARG A 94 24.00 -8.74 1.58
CA ARG A 94 25.09 -8.01 2.26
C ARG A 94 26.42 -8.76 2.26
N THR A 95 26.42 -10.09 2.30
CA THR A 95 27.64 -10.91 2.41
C THR A 95 28.58 -10.75 1.21
N SER A 96 28.08 -10.35 0.04
CA SER A 96 28.91 -10.08 -1.14
C SER A 96 29.70 -8.76 -1.10
N ARG A 97 29.48 -7.87 -0.12
CA ARG A 97 30.15 -6.55 -0.05
C ARG A 97 31.22 -6.40 1.03
N HIS A 98 31.37 -7.38 1.91
CA HIS A 98 32.32 -7.32 3.03
C HIS A 98 33.49 -8.32 2.92
N LEU A 99 33.59 -9.07 1.83
CA LEU A 99 34.73 -9.95 1.53
C LEU A 99 35.81 -9.29 0.65
N GLU A 100 35.63 -8.02 0.26
CA GLU A 100 36.56 -7.25 -0.58
C GLU A 100 37.13 -6.00 0.14
N ARG A 101 37.25 -6.03 1.48
CA ARG A 101 37.97 -5.00 2.24
C ARG A 101 38.94 -5.62 3.23
#